data_AF-A0A968A6X7-F1
#
_entry.id   AF-A0A968A6X7-F1
#
_cell.length_a   1.000
_cell.length_b   1.000
_cell.length_c   1.000
_cell.angle_alpha   90.00
_cell.angle_beta   90.00
_cell.angle_gamma   90.00
#
_symmetry.space_group_name_H-M   'P 1'
#
loop_
_entity.id
_entity.type
_entity.pdbx_description
1 polymer ?
#
loop_
_entity_poly.entity_id
_entity_poly.type
_entity_poly.pdbx_seq_one_letter_code
_entity_poly.pdbx_strand_id
1 'polypeptide(L)'
;MDNRTDIEGEVQISQVSLSSRTIMQSPKLGEADLFRTLQALPGVVAESDFSTGLVVRGGNTDQNLVMLDGITVYNPSHMGGLFSNFLLDAVKDARFIKGGFPAEYGGRMSSVLNVISKEGNQKEFSGGMS
;
A
#
# COMPACT_ATOMS: atom_id res chain seq x y z
N MET A 1 0.83 43.61 -4.49
CA MET A 1 0.06 42.36 -4.61
C MET A 1 0.96 41.21 -4.19
N ASP A 2 0.52 40.41 -3.23
CA ASP A 2 1.31 39.39 -2.54
C ASP A 2 1.31 38.08 -3.36
N ASN A 3 2.49 37.59 -3.73
CA ASN A 3 2.68 36.44 -4.62
C ASN A 3 2.83 35.16 -3.80
N ARG A 4 1.71 34.61 -3.30
CA ARG A 4 1.66 33.47 -2.37
C ARG A 4 0.82 32.27 -2.82
N THR A 5 0.43 32.19 -4.07
CA THR A 5 -0.09 30.95 -4.65
C THR A 5 1.11 30.09 -5.08
N ASP A 6 1.15 28.84 -4.59
CA ASP A 6 1.98 27.68 -5.03
C ASP A 6 2.59 26.86 -3.87
N ILE A 7 2.04 26.93 -2.65
CA ILE A 7 2.25 25.91 -1.60
C ILE A 7 0.89 25.33 -1.19
N GLU A 8 0.17 24.71 -2.14
CA GLU A 8 -1.06 23.93 -1.86
C GLU A 8 -0.88 22.43 -2.18
N GLY A 9 0.37 21.95 -2.17
CA GLY A 9 0.63 20.52 -1.98
C GLY A 9 0.65 20.25 -0.48
N GLU A 10 -0.42 19.66 0.07
CA GLU A 10 -0.42 19.18 1.45
C GLU A 10 0.79 18.24 1.62
N VAL A 11 1.85 18.70 2.30
CA VAL A 11 3.03 17.89 2.55
C VAL A 11 2.63 16.84 3.59
N GLN A 12 2.19 15.67 3.12
CA GLN A 12 1.82 14.57 3.99
C GLN A 12 3.10 13.85 4.46
N ILE A 13 3.67 14.34 5.57
CA ILE A 13 4.89 13.81 6.21
C ILE A 13 4.77 12.30 6.52
N SER A 14 3.54 11.82 6.73
CA SER A 14 3.24 10.41 7.05
C SER A 14 3.05 9.52 5.82
N GLN A 15 3.13 10.06 4.60
CA GLN A 15 2.91 9.33 3.36
C GLN A 15 4.22 8.76 2.80
N VAL A 16 4.15 7.52 2.35
CA VAL A 16 5.20 6.82 1.60
C VAL A 16 4.58 6.33 0.29
N SER A 17 5.23 6.62 -0.83
CA SER A 17 4.84 6.11 -2.14
C SER A 17 5.84 5.05 -2.60
N LEU A 18 5.35 3.86 -2.94
CA LEU A 18 6.16 2.74 -3.42
C LEU A 18 5.77 2.43 -4.86
N SER A 19 6.74 2.45 -5.77
CA SER A 19 6.52 1.95 -7.13
C SER A 19 6.59 0.41 -7.15
N SER A 20 5.95 -0.23 -8.13
CA SER A 20 6.09 -1.68 -8.35
C SER A 20 7.56 -2.12 -8.43
N ARG A 21 8.41 -1.34 -9.09
CA ARG A 21 9.85 -1.59 -9.14
C ARG A 21 10.49 -1.61 -7.74
N THR A 22 10.15 -0.63 -6.90
CA THR A 22 10.64 -0.54 -5.52
C THR A 22 10.21 -1.76 -4.70
N ILE A 23 8.95 -2.19 -4.85
CA ILE A 23 8.41 -3.36 -4.14
C ILE A 23 9.16 -4.64 -4.58
N MET A 24 9.34 -4.84 -5.89
CA MET A 24 10.05 -5.99 -6.45
C MET A 24 11.52 -6.09 -6.04
N GLN A 25 12.16 -4.94 -5.81
CA GLN A 25 13.56 -4.81 -5.38
C GLN A 25 13.73 -4.87 -3.85
N SER A 26 12.64 -4.86 -3.08
CA SER A 26 12.72 -4.93 -1.63
C SER A 26 13.31 -6.27 -1.16
N PRO A 27 14.01 -6.30 0.00
CA PRO A 27 14.52 -7.55 0.56
C PRO A 27 13.40 -8.57 0.77
N LYS A 28 13.59 -9.77 0.20
CA LYS A 28 12.61 -10.85 0.23
C LYS A 28 13.25 -12.18 0.61
N LEU A 29 12.57 -12.90 1.49
CA LEU A 29 12.72 -14.33 1.75
C LEU A 29 11.62 -15.02 0.94
N GLY A 30 11.94 -15.45 -0.27
CA GLY A 30 10.97 -15.98 -1.24
C GLY A 30 10.52 -14.92 -2.25
N GLU A 31 9.22 -14.70 -2.35
CA GLU A 31 8.61 -13.78 -3.31
C GLU A 31 8.53 -12.34 -2.77
N ALA A 32 8.49 -11.38 -3.70
CA ALA A 32 8.25 -10.00 -3.35
C ALA A 32 6.77 -9.84 -2.99
N ASP A 33 6.48 -9.15 -1.90
CA ASP A 33 5.13 -8.98 -1.39
C ASP A 33 4.94 -7.54 -0.90
N LEU A 34 3.84 -6.91 -1.29
CA LEU A 34 3.58 -5.50 -0.96
C LEU A 34 3.54 -5.26 0.55
N PHE A 35 2.85 -6.13 1.30
CA PHE A 35 2.64 -5.93 2.74
C PHE A 35 3.96 -6.13 3.49
N ARG A 36 4.74 -7.12 3.08
CA ARG A 36 6.09 -7.32 3.59
C ARG A 36 7.01 -6.12 3.32
N THR A 37 6.94 -5.52 2.13
CA THR A 37 7.70 -4.29 1.86
C THR A 37 7.29 -3.16 2.80
N LEU A 38 5.98 -3.04 3.11
CA LEU A 38 5.50 -2.05 4.08
C LEU A 38 5.99 -2.33 5.50
N GLN A 39 6.13 -3.59 5.91
CA GLN A 39 6.70 -3.98 7.21
C GLN A 39 8.18 -3.59 7.38
N ALA A 40 8.90 -3.32 6.29
CA ALA A 40 10.26 -2.77 6.37
C ALA A 40 10.27 -1.26 6.72
N LEU A 41 9.11 -0.59 6.69
CA LEU A 41 9.01 0.83 7.03
C LEU A 41 8.96 1.03 8.55
N PRO A 42 9.60 2.09 9.08
CA PRO A 42 9.52 2.42 10.50
C PRO A 42 8.08 2.62 10.96
N GLY A 43 7.74 2.00 12.10
CA GLY A 43 6.42 2.05 12.72
C GLY A 43 5.38 1.13 12.09
N VAL A 44 5.80 0.22 11.20
CA VAL A 44 4.99 -0.86 10.65
C VAL A 44 5.60 -2.17 11.11
N VAL A 45 4.81 -3.03 11.74
CA VAL A 45 5.26 -4.37 12.15
C VAL A 45 4.24 -5.40 11.68
N ALA A 46 4.71 -6.65 11.57
CA ALA A 46 3.84 -7.79 11.36
C ALA A 46 3.08 -8.14 12.65
N GLU A 47 1.88 -8.71 12.52
CA GLU A 47 1.15 -9.30 13.64
C GLU A 47 1.89 -10.51 14.25
N SER A 48 2.60 -11.27 13.41
CA SER A 48 3.51 -12.36 13.81
C SER A 48 4.52 -12.63 12.70
N ASP A 49 5.55 -13.44 12.97
CA ASP A 49 6.60 -13.81 12.00
C ASP A 49 6.06 -14.48 10.72
N PHE A 50 4.87 -15.06 10.80
CA PHE A 50 4.19 -15.76 9.70
C PHE A 50 2.96 -14.99 9.18
N SER A 51 2.83 -13.70 9.50
CA SER A 51 1.69 -12.88 9.08
C SER A 51 2.15 -11.63 8.32
N THR A 52 1.48 -11.33 7.22
CA THR A 52 1.54 -10.04 6.52
C THR A 52 0.60 -9.01 7.12
N GLY A 53 -0.15 -9.35 8.18
CA GLY A 53 -1.02 -8.43 8.90
C GLY A 53 -0.26 -7.19 9.36
N LEU A 54 -0.75 -6.01 9.00
CA LEU A 54 -0.07 -4.75 9.26
C LEU A 54 -0.51 -4.18 10.62
N VAL A 55 0.43 -4.05 11.55
CA VAL A 55 0.25 -3.31 12.80
C VAL A 55 1.01 -1.99 12.66
N VAL A 56 0.29 -0.88 12.55
CA VAL A 56 0.88 0.44 12.28
C VAL A 56 0.74 1.32 13.51
N ARG A 57 1.88 1.77 14.06
CA ARG A 57 1.96 2.63 15.25
C ARG A 57 1.13 2.12 16.45
N GLY A 58 1.09 0.80 16.63
CA GLY A 58 0.39 0.16 17.76
C GLY A 58 -1.12 -0.03 17.57
N GLY A 59 -1.67 0.24 16.38
CA GLY A 59 -3.03 -0.14 16.02
C GLY A 59 -3.17 -1.64 15.73
N ASN A 60 -4.40 -2.09 15.54
CA ASN A 60 -4.69 -3.48 15.17
C ASN A 60 -4.74 -3.67 13.64
N THR A 61 -4.66 -4.91 13.19
CA THR A 61 -4.66 -5.27 11.77
C THR A 61 -5.95 -4.86 11.05
N ASP A 62 -7.08 -4.85 11.76
CA ASP A 62 -8.41 -4.45 11.28
C ASP A 62 -8.62 -2.91 11.21
N GLN A 63 -7.72 -2.13 11.81
CA GLN A 63 -7.81 -0.67 11.86
C GLN A 63 -7.15 0.02 10.66
N ASN A 64 -6.57 -0.75 9.75
CA ASN A 64 -6.03 -0.26 8.48
C ASN A 64 -7.13 -0.24 7.41
N LEU A 65 -7.09 0.75 6.53
CA LEU A 65 -7.84 0.74 5.27
C LEU A 65 -6.94 0.29 4.15
N VAL A 66 -7.38 -0.71 3.40
CA VAL A 66 -6.71 -1.16 2.19
C VAL A 66 -7.65 -0.96 1.02
N MET A 67 -7.15 -0.31 -0.03
CA MET A 67 -7.90 0.00 -1.23
C MET A 67 -7.13 -0.41 -2.48
N LEU A 68 -7.87 -0.78 -3.52
CA LEU A 68 -7.40 -0.96 -4.87
C LEU A 68 -8.22 -0.05 -5.77
N ASP A 69 -7.58 0.91 -6.44
CA ASP A 69 -8.21 1.87 -7.33
C ASP A 69 -9.41 2.60 -6.67
N GLY A 70 -9.25 2.95 -5.40
CA GLY A 70 -10.28 3.63 -4.59
C GLY A 70 -11.37 2.72 -4.03
N ILE A 71 -11.38 1.43 -4.35
CA ILE A 71 -12.34 0.45 -3.82
C ILE A 71 -11.74 -0.25 -2.61
N THR A 72 -12.50 -0.34 -1.52
CA THR A 72 -12.05 -1.05 -0.31
C THR A 72 -11.86 -2.54 -0.57
N VAL A 73 -10.70 -3.06 -0.19
CA VAL A 73 -10.36 -4.49 -0.25
C VAL A 73 -10.49 -5.07 1.16
N TYR A 74 -11.47 -5.94 1.33
CA TYR A 74 -11.62 -6.74 2.55
C TYR A 74 -10.76 -7.99 2.46
N ASN A 75 -10.13 -8.38 3.57
CA ASN A 75 -9.22 -9.53 3.65
C ASN A 75 -8.13 -9.50 2.55
N PRO A 76 -7.22 -8.51 2.58
CA PRO A 76 -6.22 -8.30 1.52
C PRO A 76 -5.05 -9.29 1.57
N SER A 77 -5.25 -10.47 2.16
CA SER A 77 -4.27 -11.54 2.28
C SER A 77 -4.88 -12.91 1.97
N HIS A 78 -4.01 -13.89 1.69
CA HIS A 78 -4.35 -15.29 1.43
C HIS A 78 -3.40 -16.21 2.20
N MET A 79 -3.61 -17.53 2.08
CA MET A 79 -2.84 -18.56 2.80
C MET A 79 -2.76 -18.31 4.31
N GLY A 80 -3.89 -17.93 4.92
CA GLY A 80 -3.95 -17.66 6.36
C GLY A 80 -3.22 -16.39 6.81
N GLY A 81 -2.89 -15.49 5.87
CA GLY A 81 -2.18 -14.25 6.18
C GLY A 81 -0.69 -14.29 5.85
N LEU A 82 -0.19 -15.31 5.17
CA LEU A 82 1.23 -15.40 4.79
C LEU A 82 1.62 -14.45 3.66
N PHE A 83 0.67 -14.08 2.80
CA PHE A 83 0.92 -13.29 1.59
C PHE A 83 -0.23 -12.32 1.33
N SER A 84 0.08 -11.15 0.78
CA SER A 84 -0.92 -10.19 0.31
C SER A 84 -1.56 -10.65 -1.00
N ASN A 85 -2.77 -10.14 -1.29
CA ASN A 85 -3.51 -10.50 -2.51
C ASN A 85 -3.09 -9.68 -3.74
N PHE A 86 -2.06 -8.85 -3.62
CA PHE A 86 -1.65 -7.93 -4.69
C PHE A 86 -0.61 -8.58 -5.60
N LEU A 87 -1.03 -8.89 -6.83
CA LEU A 87 -0.12 -9.32 -7.89
C LEU A 87 0.75 -8.14 -8.32
N LEU A 88 2.04 -8.18 -8.00
CA LEU A 88 2.94 -7.04 -8.22
C LEU A 88 3.07 -6.63 -9.69
N ASP A 89 2.88 -7.56 -10.62
CA ASP A 89 2.88 -7.27 -12.05
C ASP A 89 1.67 -6.44 -12.49
N ALA A 90 0.58 -6.46 -11.73
CA ALA A 90 -0.60 -5.64 -11.96
C ALA A 90 -0.60 -4.33 -11.16
N VAL A 91 0.33 -4.15 -10.21
CA VAL A 91 0.45 -2.92 -9.40
C VAL A 91 1.29 -1.88 -10.16
N LYS A 92 0.80 -0.65 -10.26
CA LYS A 92 1.56 0.50 -10.76
C LYS A 92 2.37 1.10 -9.62
N ASP A 93 1.64 1.53 -8.58
CA ASP A 93 2.17 2.13 -7.37
C ASP A 93 1.26 1.86 -6.16
N ALA A 94 1.80 2.06 -4.97
CA ALA A 94 1.08 2.00 -3.71
C ALA A 94 1.40 3.23 -2.88
N ARG A 95 0.36 3.92 -2.40
CA ARG A 95 0.46 5.06 -1.49
C ARG A 95 0.04 4.62 -0.10
N PHE A 96 0.92 4.80 0.87
CA PHE A 96 0.71 4.36 2.24
C PHE A 96 0.83 5.53 3.21
N ILE A 97 -0.23 5.83 3.95
CA ILE A 97 -0.32 6.96 4.88
C ILE A 97 -0.46 6.42 6.30
N LYS A 98 0.54 6.70 7.15
CA LYS A 98 0.63 6.17 8.53
C LYS A 98 -0.08 7.05 9.58
N GLY A 99 -1.22 7.64 9.25
CA GLY A 99 -1.96 8.60 10.10
C GLY A 99 -1.94 10.02 9.56
N GLY A 100 -2.80 10.90 10.09
CA GLY A 100 -2.99 12.26 9.55
C GLY A 100 -3.53 12.26 8.11
N PHE A 101 -4.22 11.18 7.72
CA PHE A 101 -4.85 11.07 6.39
C PHE A 101 -6.14 11.89 6.32
N PRO A 102 -6.55 12.33 5.12
CA PRO A 102 -7.78 13.11 4.93
C PRO A 102 -9.04 12.44 5.49
N ALA A 103 -10.03 13.25 5.87
CA ALA A 103 -11.28 12.81 6.49
C ALA A 103 -12.11 11.84 5.63
N GLU A 104 -11.90 11.84 4.31
CA GLU A 104 -12.54 10.90 3.36
C GLU A 104 -12.19 9.44 3.66
N TYR A 105 -11.05 9.17 4.30
CA TYR A 105 -10.64 7.83 4.75
C TYR A 105 -11.11 7.51 6.18
N GLY A 106 -12.17 8.16 6.64
CA GLY A 106 -12.73 8.02 7.98
C GLY A 106 -13.07 6.58 8.39
N GLY A 107 -13.31 6.39 9.69
CA GLY A 107 -13.62 5.07 10.27
C GLY A 107 -12.40 4.16 10.46
N ARG A 108 -11.19 4.70 10.31
CA ARG A 108 -9.92 3.96 10.37
C ARG A 108 -9.01 4.64 11.37
N MET A 109 -8.33 3.84 12.19
CA MET A 109 -7.59 4.37 13.34
C MET A 109 -6.07 4.27 13.17
N SER A 110 -5.60 3.48 12.20
CA SER A 110 -4.17 3.12 12.11
C SER A 110 -3.50 3.65 10.83
N SER A 111 -3.96 3.24 9.65
CA SER A 111 -3.33 3.66 8.39
C SER A 111 -4.27 3.53 7.17
N VAL A 112 -3.83 4.11 6.05
CA VAL A 112 -4.48 3.97 4.74
C VAL A 112 -3.45 3.48 3.73
N LEU A 113 -3.75 2.37 3.06
CA LEU A 113 -3.01 1.84 1.91
C LEU A 113 -3.91 1.96 0.68
N ASN A 114 -3.50 2.77 -0.29
CA ASN A 114 -4.15 2.88 -1.59
C ASN A 114 -3.24 2.30 -2.67
N VAL A 115 -3.65 1.20 -3.27
CA VAL A 115 -2.94 0.54 -4.37
C VAL A 115 -3.55 0.99 -5.69
N ILE A 116 -2.70 1.42 -6.61
CA ILE A 116 -3.09 1.82 -7.96
C ILE A 116 -2.67 0.69 -8.91
N SER A 117 -3.60 0.18 -9.70
CA SER A 117 -3.30 -0.83 -10.73
C SER A 117 -2.66 -0.21 -11.97
N LYS A 118 -1.93 -1.03 -12.74
CA LYS A 118 -1.45 -0.63 -14.05
C LYS A 118 -2.64 -0.50 -15.00
N GLU A 119 -2.70 0.62 -15.71
CA GLU A 119 -3.63 0.77 -16.84
C GLU A 119 -3.31 -0.28 -17.90
N GLY A 120 -4.33 -1.00 -18.37
CA GLY A 120 -4.18 -1.96 -19.45
C GLY A 120 -3.68 -1.27 -20.73
N ASN A 121 -2.66 -1.85 -21.37
CA ASN A 121 -2.18 -1.33 -22.64
C ASN A 121 -3.19 -1.68 -23.76
N GLN A 122 -4.02 -0.71 -24.14
CA GLN A 122 -4.97 -0.91 -25.25
C GLN A 122 -4.29 -1.01 -26.63
N LYS A 123 -2.97 -0.77 -26.72
CA LYS A 123 -2.23 -0.77 -27.99
C LYS A 123 -1.54 -2.09 -28.32
N GLU A 124 -1.31 -2.97 -27.35
CA GLU A 124 -0.72 -4.29 -27.60
C GLU A 124 -1.36 -5.34 -26.70
N PHE A 125 -1.93 -6.37 -27.32
CA PHE A 125 -2.36 -7.58 -26.63
C PHE A 125 -1.12 -8.38 -26.24
N SER A 126 -0.65 -8.24 -25.00
CA SER A 126 0.37 -9.11 -24.43
C SER A 126 -0.27 -10.06 -23.42
N GLY A 127 -0.46 -11.32 -23.84
CA GLY A 127 -0.75 -12.43 -22.94
C GLY A 127 0.56 -12.97 -22.40
N GLY A 128 0.80 -12.81 -21.09
CA GLY A 128 1.82 -13.59 -20.40
C GLY A 128 1.32 -15.02 -20.23
N MET A 129 1.96 -15.97 -20.91
CA MET A 129 1.82 -17.38 -20.58
C MET A 129 2.80 -17.67 -19.45
N SER A 130 2.27 -17.91 -18.26
CA SER A 130 2.99 -18.52 -17.13
C SER A 130 3.12 -20.02 -17.32
#